data_AF-A0AAW4FL52-F1
#
_entry.id   AF-A0AAW4FL52-F1
#
_cell.length_a   1.000
_cell.length_b   1.000
_cell.length_c   1.000
_cell.angle_alpha   90.00
_cell.angle_beta   90.00
_cell.angle_gamma   90.00
#
_symmetry.space_group_name_H-M   'P 1'
#
loop_
_entity.id
_entity.type
_entity.pdbx_description
1 polymer ?
#
loop_
_entity_poly.entity_id
_entity_poly.type
_entity_poly.pdbx_seq_one_letter_code
_entity_poly.pdbx_strand_id
1 'polypeptide(L)'
;MNLEKIGRARMMLRLPAYGRLLSELRSRSMIEIFIAYAEASIQLDVLRSTDTPDGVLIEEYDQICLKIENSIEPYLRMLTEQSLTSHATKETQAR
;
A
#
# COMPACT_ATOMS: atom_id res chain seq x y z
N MET A 1 5.01 -18.66 -2.71
CA MET A 1 4.08 -17.50 -2.69
C MET A 1 4.91 -16.22 -2.82
N ASN A 2 4.57 -15.29 -3.72
CA ASN A 2 5.34 -14.04 -3.88
C ASN A 2 4.67 -12.93 -3.05
N LEU A 3 5.24 -12.66 -1.87
CA LEU A 3 4.68 -11.70 -0.90
C LEU A 3 4.65 -10.27 -1.44
N GLU A 4 5.69 -9.83 -2.16
CA GLU A 4 5.71 -8.50 -2.79
C GLU A 4 4.50 -8.32 -3.72
N LYS A 5 4.24 -9.28 -4.60
CA LYS A 5 3.11 -9.21 -5.55
C LYS A 5 1.77 -9.17 -4.84
N ILE A 6 1.61 -9.98 -3.79
CA ILE A 6 0.37 -10.02 -3.01
C ILE A 6 0.14 -8.71 -2.28
N GLY A 7 1.15 -8.22 -1.55
CA GLY A 7 1.06 -6.99 -0.79
C GLY A 7 0.78 -5.79 -1.69
N ARG A 8 1.47 -5.70 -2.83
CA ARG A 8 1.22 -4.67 -3.84
C ARG A 8 -0.21 -4.71 -4.35
N ALA A 9 -0.71 -5.89 -4.76
CA ALA A 9 -2.06 -6.03 -5.26
C ALA A 9 -3.12 -5.67 -4.20
N ARG A 10 -2.94 -6.12 -2.96
CA ARG A 10 -3.85 -5.80 -1.85
C ARG A 10 -3.82 -4.31 -1.50
N MET A 11 -2.64 -3.68 -1.50
CA MET A 11 -2.54 -2.22 -1.30
C MET A 11 -3.22 -1.44 -2.42
N MET A 12 -3.12 -1.89 -3.68
CA MET A 12 -3.83 -1.23 -4.79
C MET A 12 -5.36 -1.31 -4.63
N LEU A 13 -5.88 -2.41 -4.08
CA LEU A 13 -7.31 -2.52 -3.76
C LEU A 13 -7.70 -1.63 -2.59
N ARG A 14 -6.82 -1.52 -1.58
CA ARG A 14 -7.07 -0.75 -0.37
C ARG A 14 -6.93 0.76 -0.57
N LEU A 15 -6.02 1.16 -1.45
CA LEU A 15 -5.66 2.53 -1.75
C LEU A 15 -5.85 2.82 -3.25
N PRO A 16 -7.09 2.75 -3.78
CA PRO A 16 -7.35 2.78 -5.22
C PRO A 16 -6.90 4.08 -5.89
N ALA A 17 -6.94 5.21 -5.18
CA ALA A 17 -6.46 6.51 -5.67
C ALA A 17 -4.97 6.48 -6.07
N TYR A 18 -4.16 5.61 -5.46
CA TYR A 18 -2.74 5.47 -5.74
C TYR A 18 -2.41 4.20 -6.54
N GLY A 19 -3.41 3.46 -7.03
CA GLY A 19 -3.22 2.13 -7.64
C GLY A 19 -2.21 2.12 -8.80
N ARG A 20 -2.24 3.14 -9.67
CA ARG A 20 -1.26 3.29 -10.76
C ARG A 20 0.15 3.50 -10.24
N LEU A 21 0.34 4.45 -9.33
CA LEU A 21 1.64 4.73 -8.69
C LEU A 21 2.19 3.48 -7.98
N LEU A 22 1.35 2.81 -7.20
CA LEU A 22 1.69 1.56 -6.52
C LEU A 22 2.08 0.43 -7.49
N SER A 23 1.54 0.40 -8.71
CA SER A 23 1.93 -0.58 -9.73
C SER A 23 3.31 -0.31 -10.35
N GLU A 24 3.76 0.96 -10.32
CA GLU A 24 4.99 1.44 -10.96
C GLU A 24 6.17 1.53 -9.96
N LEU A 25 5.91 1.65 -8.65
CA LEU A 25 6.97 1.76 -7.63
C LEU A 25 7.87 0.51 -7.58
N ARG A 26 9.20 0.73 -7.66
CA ARG A 26 10.22 -0.34 -7.62
C ARG A 26 11.29 -0.13 -6.55
N SER A 27 11.14 0.86 -5.67
CA SER A 27 12.14 1.10 -4.63
C SER A 27 12.18 -0.05 -3.63
N ARG A 28 13.39 -0.35 -3.11
CA ARG A 28 13.61 -1.44 -2.15
C ARG A 28 12.75 -1.27 -0.89
N SER A 29 12.66 -0.05 -0.36
CA SER A 29 11.82 0.25 0.80
C SER A 29 10.34 -0.02 0.54
N MET A 30 9.83 0.27 -0.66
CA MET A 30 8.44 -0.07 -1.02
C MET A 30 8.23 -1.57 -1.16
N ILE A 31 9.22 -2.31 -1.69
CA ILE A 31 9.17 -3.78 -1.76
C ILE A 31 9.05 -4.37 -0.36
N GLU A 32 9.85 -3.89 0.60
CA GLU A 32 9.80 -4.33 2.00
C GLU A 32 8.44 -4.03 2.65
N ILE A 33 7.86 -2.86 2.36
CA ILE A 33 6.51 -2.51 2.83
C ILE A 33 5.44 -3.43 2.22
N PHE A 34 5.52 -3.75 0.94
CA PHE A 34 4.59 -4.70 0.31
C PHE A 34 4.68 -6.07 0.96
N ILE A 35 5.90 -6.55 1.25
CA ILE A 35 6.09 -7.83 1.93
C ILE A 35 5.45 -7.81 3.33
N ALA A 36 5.75 -6.79 4.14
CA ALA A 36 5.18 -6.67 5.49
C ALA A 36 3.65 -6.59 5.48
N TYR A 37 3.08 -5.85 4.53
CA TYR A 37 1.62 -5.76 4.37
C TYR A 37 1.00 -7.10 3.93
N ALA A 38 1.68 -7.85 3.05
CA ALA A 38 1.23 -9.18 2.66
C ALA A 38 1.22 -10.13 3.86
N GLU A 39 2.27 -10.14 4.67
CA GLU A 39 2.37 -10.98 5.87
C GLU A 39 1.26 -10.68 6.87
N ALA A 40 1.06 -9.40 7.21
CA ALA A 40 0.02 -8.98 8.15
C ALA A 40 -1.38 -9.32 7.64
N SER A 41 -1.67 -9.02 6.38
CA SER A 41 -3.00 -9.26 5.81
C SER A 41 -3.29 -10.74 5.59
N ILE A 42 -2.30 -11.57 5.27
CA ILE A 42 -2.48 -13.02 5.16
C ILE A 42 -2.74 -13.62 6.54
N GLN A 43 -2.00 -13.20 7.57
CA GLN A 43 -2.23 -13.69 8.92
C GLN A 43 -3.61 -13.27 9.44
N LEU A 44 -4.06 -12.06 9.11
CA LEU A 44 -5.42 -11.60 9.40
C LEU A 44 -6.47 -12.49 8.73
N ASP A 45 -6.28 -12.85 7.45
CA ASP A 45 -7.18 -13.76 6.74
C ASP A 45 -7.20 -15.15 7.38
N VAL A 46 -6.03 -15.67 7.77
CA VAL A 46 -5.92 -16.96 8.47
C VAL A 46 -6.70 -16.92 9.77
N LEU A 47 -6.48 -15.90 10.62
CA LEU A 47 -7.18 -15.72 11.90
C LEU A 47 -8.70 -15.61 11.73
N ARG A 48 -9.16 -14.92 10.68
CA ARG A 48 -10.59 -14.78 10.36
C ARG A 48 -11.22 -16.08 9.85
N SER A 49 -10.40 -16.99 9.32
CA SER A 49 -10.86 -18.27 8.75
C SER A 49 -10.84 -19.44 9.74
N THR A 50 -10.38 -19.25 10.98
CA THR A 50 -10.34 -20.32 11.99
C THR A 50 -11.72 -20.60 12.58
N ASP A 51 -11.96 -21.83 13.04
CA ASP A 51 -13.23 -22.24 13.68
C ASP A 51 -13.47 -21.50 15.01
N THR A 52 -12.40 -21.04 15.66
CA THR A 52 -12.44 -20.24 16.89
C THR A 52 -11.59 -18.98 16.71
N PRO A 53 -12.14 -17.90 16.13
CA PRO A 53 -11.42 -16.67 15.89
C PRO A 53 -11.03 -15.98 17.21
N ASP A 54 -9.74 -15.66 17.37
CA ASP A 54 -9.27 -14.81 18.46
C ASP A 54 -9.50 -13.34 18.08
N GLY A 55 -10.53 -12.74 18.67
CA GLY A 55 -10.91 -11.36 18.39
C GLY A 55 -9.82 -10.34 18.70
N VAL A 56 -8.99 -10.60 19.71
CA VAL A 56 -7.89 -9.69 20.10
C VAL A 56 -6.80 -9.73 19.03
N LEU A 57 -6.37 -10.92 18.62
CA LEU A 57 -5.37 -11.06 17.56
C LEU A 57 -5.88 -10.51 16.21
N ILE A 58 -7.16 -10.70 15.89
CA ILE A 58 -7.77 -10.11 14.69
C ILE A 58 -7.66 -8.59 14.73
N GLU A 59 -8.02 -7.97 15.86
CA GLU A 59 -7.93 -6.51 16.01
C GLU A 59 -6.48 -6.03 15.91
N GLU A 60 -5.52 -6.73 16.54
CA GLU A 60 -4.10 -6.39 16.44
C GLU A 60 -3.59 -6.41 14.99
N TYR A 61 -3.89 -7.47 14.24
CA TYR A 61 -3.46 -7.59 12.83
C TYR A 61 -4.18 -6.60 11.91
N ASP A 62 -5.45 -6.29 12.17
CA ASP A 62 -6.18 -5.25 11.46
C ASP A 62 -5.54 -3.87 11.69
N GLN A 63 -5.17 -3.56 12.94
CA GLN A 63 -4.45 -2.33 13.29
C GLN A 63 -3.05 -2.26 12.67
N ILE A 64 -2.34 -3.38 12.53
CA ILE A 64 -1.06 -3.42 11.83
C ILE A 64 -1.25 -3.06 10.36
N CYS A 65 -2.23 -3.65 9.67
CA CYS A 65 -2.53 -3.32 8.28
C CYS A 65 -2.84 -1.82 8.13
N LEU A 66 -3.72 -1.29 8.98
CA LEU A 66 -4.11 0.12 8.97
C LEU A 66 -2.92 1.07 9.24
N LYS A 67 -2.03 0.71 10.17
CA LYS A 67 -0.81 1.50 10.44
C LYS A 67 0.11 1.55 9.23
N ILE A 68 0.29 0.43 8.53
CA ILE A 68 1.10 0.38 7.31
C ILE A 68 0.47 1.27 6.24
N GLU A 69 -0.83 1.14 5.98
CA GLU A 69 -1.58 1.98 5.02
C GLU A 69 -1.40 3.48 5.31
N ASN A 70 -1.65 3.89 6.56
CA ASN A 70 -1.53 5.29 6.99
C ASN A 70 -0.08 5.80 6.96
N SER A 71 0.91 4.93 7.15
CA SER A 71 2.31 5.33 7.11
C SER A 71 2.79 5.69 5.70
N ILE A 72 2.24 5.05 4.67
CA ILE A 72 2.68 5.26 3.28
C ILE A 72 1.86 6.32 2.55
N GLU A 73 0.59 6.50 2.91
CA GLU A 73 -0.31 7.40 2.21
C GLU A 73 0.24 8.83 2.04
N PRO A 74 0.86 9.47 3.06
CA PRO A 74 1.45 10.80 2.90
C PRO A 74 2.55 10.85 1.83
N TYR A 75 3.36 9.80 1.72
CA TYR A 75 4.42 9.71 0.71
C TYR A 75 3.84 9.49 -0.68
N LEU A 76 2.81 8.64 -0.81
CA LEU A 76 2.11 8.44 -2.08
C LEU A 76 1.46 9.73 -2.57
N ARG A 77 0.78 10.47 -1.68
CA ARG A 77 0.19 11.77 -1.97
C ARG A 77 1.23 12.77 -2.47
N MET A 78 2.36 12.89 -1.77
CA MET A 78 3.47 13.77 -2.18
C MET A 78 3.99 13.42 -3.58
N LEU A 79 4.16 12.13 -3.90
CA LEU A 79 4.63 11.69 -5.22
C LEU A 79 3.61 11.97 -6.33
N THR A 80 2.31 11.85 -6.04
CA THR A 80 1.26 12.21 -7.01
C THR A 80 1.21 13.71 -7.28
N GLU A 81 1.42 14.55 -6.26
CA GLU A 81 1.44 16.01 -6.39
C GLU A 81 2.68 16.51 -7.15
N GLN A 82 3.84 15.88 -6.96
CA GLN A 82 5.07 16.19 -7.71
C GLN A 82 4.94 15.88 -9.21
N SER A 83 4.14 14.88 -9.59
CA SER A 83 3.88 14.60 -11.01
C SER A 83 3.01 15.68 -11.66
N LEU A 84 2.11 16.33 -10.90
CA LEU A 84 1.25 17.39 -11.42
C LEU A 84 2.01 18.72 -11.63
N THR A 85 3.00 19.04 -10.80
CA THR A 85 3.81 20.27 -10.92
C THR A 85 4.86 20.21 -12.04
N SER A 86 5.34 19.01 -12.40
CA SER A 86 6.28 18.79 -13.51
C SER A 86 5.65 18.98 -14.91
N HIS A 87 4.33 18.78 -15.04
CA HIS A 87 3.62 18.97 -16.30
C HIS A 87 3.26 20.44 -16.58
N ALA A 88 2.99 21.26 -15.55
CA ALA A 88 2.61 22.66 -15.71
C ALA A 88 3.75 23.56 -16.23
N THR A 89 5.02 23.20 -15.99
CA THR A 89 6.17 23.98 -16.47
C THR A 89 6.48 23.76 -17.95
N LYS A 90 6.00 22.67 -18.57
CA LYS A 90 6.24 22.40 -20.00
C LYS A 90 5.29 23.17 -20.93
N GLU A 91 4.10 23.55 -20.46
CA GLU A 91 3.12 24.27 -21.31
C GLU A 91 3.37 25.78 -21.38
N THR A 92 4.14 26.35 -20.46
CA THR A 92 4.44 27.81 -20.47
C THR A 92 5.64 28.16 -21.37
N GLN A 93 6.48 27.19 -21.74
CA GLN A 93 7.69 27.43 -22.53
C GLN A 93 7.52 27.20 -24.05
N ALA A 94 6.30 26.88 -24.48
CA ALA A 94 5.94 26.66 -25.89
C ALA A 94 4.98 27.73 -26.45
N ARG A 95 4.89 28.90 -25.81
CA ARG A 95 4.13 30.07 -26.30
C ARG A 95 5.04 31.28 -26.47
#